data_AF-A0A2T2U1B6-F1
#
_entry.id   AF-A0A2T2U1B6-F1
#
_cell.length_a   1.000
_cell.length_b   1.000
_cell.length_c   1.000
_cell.angle_alpha   90.00
_cell.angle_beta   90.00
_cell.angle_gamma   90.00
#
_symmetry.space_group_name_H-M   'P 1'
#
loop_
_entity.id
_entity.type
_entity.pdbx_description
1 polymer ?
#
loop_
_entity_poly.entity_id
_entity_poly.type
_entity_poly.pdbx_seq_one_letter_code
_entity_poly.pdbx_strand_id
1 'polypeptide(L)' 'MIQIDTEYVGNLRCVAEHVPSGVTLNTDAPEDNHGEGRSFSPT' A
#
# COMPACT_ATOMS: atom_id res chain seq x y z
N MET A 1 -10.99 18.41 -2.08
CA MET A 1 -9.86 17.55 -1.66
C MET A 1 -10.41 16.15 -1.53
N ILE A 2 -9.70 15.13 -2.02
CA ILE A 2 -10.11 13.72 -1.93
C ILE A 2 -9.34 13.09 -0.77
N GLN A 3 -10.05 12.35 0.08
CA GLN A 3 -9.44 11.65 1.22
C GLN A 3 -8.98 10.26 0.79
N ILE A 4 -7.74 9.92 1.16
CA ILE A 4 -7.19 8.58 1.04
C ILE A 4 -6.63 8.23 2.41
N ASP A 5 -7.14 7.16 3.01
CA ASP A 5 -6.65 6.66 4.29
C ASP A 5 -5.58 5.61 4.02
N THR A 6 -4.43 5.72 4.68
CA THR A 6 -3.31 4.78 4.49
C THR A 6 -2.90 4.19 5.82
N GLU A 7 -2.85 2.85 5.87
CA GLU A 7 -2.41 2.07 7.02
C GLU A 7 -1.11 1.35 6.70
N TYR A 8 -0.12 1.45 7.59
CA TYR A 8 1.07 0.62 7.56
C TYR A 8 0.80 -0.68 8.31
N VAL A 9 0.81 -1.80 7.59
CA VAL A 9 0.42 -3.12 8.13
C VAL A 9 1.63 -4.00 8.50
N GLY A 10 2.83 -3.43 8.49
CA GLY A 10 4.08 -4.14 8.78
C GLY A 10 4.81 -4.62 7.51
N ASN A 11 6.02 -5.15 7.68
CA ASN A 11 6.83 -5.74 6.60
C ASN A 11 6.99 -4.86 5.34
N LEU A 12 7.10 -3.54 5.53
CA LEU A 12 7.20 -2.59 4.42
C LEU A 12 5.99 -2.62 3.47
N ARG A 13 4.81 -2.99 3.99
CA ARG A 13 3.53 -3.03 3.29
C ARG A 13 2.58 -1.94 3.80
N CYS A 14 1.85 -1.36 2.86
CA CYS A 14 0.77 -0.40 3.14
C CYS A 14 -0.54 -0.81 2.45
N VAL A 15 -1.65 -0.43 3.09
CA VAL A 15 -3.00 -0.52 2.54
C VAL A 15 -3.55 0.89 2.45
N ALA A 16 -3.95 1.32 1.26
CA ALA A 16 -4.52 2.64 1.02
C ALA A 16 -5.96 2.53 0.52
N GLU A 17 -6.89 3.20 1.17
CA GLU A 17 -8.30 3.25 0.77
C GLU A 17 -8.66 4.62 0.20
N HIS A 18 -9.12 4.65 -1.04
CA HIS A 18 -9.78 5.83 -1.60
C HIS A 18 -11.20 5.94 -1.03
N VAL A 19 -11.33 6.72 0.05
CA VAL A 19 -12.56 6.83 0.86
C VAL A 19 -13.83 7.06 0.04
N PRO A 20 -13.85 7.91 -1.01
CA PRO A 20 -15.07 8.13 -1.78
C PRO A 20 -15.54 6.93 -2.61
N SER A 21 -14.64 6.02 -3.03
CA SER A 21 -15.01 4.86 -3.85
C SER A 21 -14.91 3.52 -3.11
N GLY A 22 -14.33 3.50 -1.91
CA GLY A 22 -14.03 2.26 -1.18
C GLY A 22 -13.01 1.35 -1.88
N VAL A 23 -12.25 1.87 -2.86
CA VAL A 23 -11.23 1.06 -3.55
C VAL A 23 -9.98 1.00 -2.69
N THR A 24 -9.50 -0.21 -2.46
CA THR A 24 -8.28 -0.47 -1.70
C THR A 24 -7.12 -0.79 -2.62
N LEU A 25 -5.99 -0.14 -2.37
CA LEU A 25 -4.71 -0.40 -3.02
C LEU A 25 -3.75 -1.03 -2.00
N ASN A 26 -3.09 -2.11 -2.40
CA ASN A 26 -2.08 -2.77 -1.59
C ASN A 26 -0.71 -2.54 -2.23
N THR A 27 0.26 -2.08 -1.46
CA THR A 27 1.63 -1.89 -1.93
C THR A 27 2.60 -2.64 -1.05
N ASP A 28 3.59 -3.29 -1.64
CA ASP A 28 4.68 -3.95 -0.92
C ASP A 28 6.02 -3.44 -1.45
N ALA A 29 7.00 -3.30 -0.55
CA ALA A 29 8.37 -3.13 -1.00
C ALA A 29 8.86 -4.39 -1.77
N PRO A 30 9.70 -4.21 -2.79
CA PRO A 30 10.34 -5.32 -3.51
C PRO A 30 11.36 -6.06 -2.62
N GLU A 31 11.66 -7.31 -2.99
CA GLU A 31 12.59 -8.17 -2.23
C GLU A 31 14.02 -7.61 -2.18
N ASP A 32 14.44 -6.87 -3.21
CA ASP A 32 15.75 -6.20 -3.28
C ASP A 32 15.88 -5.03 -2.28
N ASN A 33 14.78 -4.60 -1.66
CA ASN A 33 14.75 -3.60 -0.60
C ASN A 33 14.09 -4.14 0.69
N HIS A 34 14.35 -5.41 0.99
CA HIS A 34 13.90 -6.10 2.22
C HIS A 34 12.37 -6.21 2.38
N GLY A 35 11.60 -5.98 1.31
CA GLY A 35 10.17 -6.25 1.30
C GLY A 35 9.85 -7.70 0.95
N GLU A 36 8.54 -8.00 0.93
CA GLU A 36 8.05 -9.35 0.61
C GLU A 36 7.56 -9.49 -0.84
N GLY A 37 7.54 -8.40 -1.63
CA GLY A 37 7.21 -8.44 -3.06
C GLY A 37 5.83 -9.00 -3.41
N ARG A 38 4.87 -8.97 -2.47
CA ARG A 38 3.55 -9.62 -2.63
C ARG A 38 2.54 -8.82 -3.47
N SER A 39 2.84 -7.56 -3.75
CA SER A 39 2.06 -6.63 -4.57
C SER A 39 3.00 -5.67 -5.29
N PHE A 40 2.44 -4.75 -6.07
CA PHE A 40 3.21 -3.70 -6.74
C PHE A 40 3.89 -2.76 -5.74
N SER A 41 5.02 -2.18 -6.13
CA SER A 41 5.71 -1.16 -5.36
C SER A 41 5.02 0.20 -5.49
N PRO A 42 5.05 1.08 -4.48
CA PRO A 42 4.49 2.44 -4.57
C PRO A 42 5.14 3.33 -5.65
N THR A 43 6.38 3.03 -6.03
CA THR A 43 7.19 3.75 -7.03
C THR A 43 7.81 2.77 -8.01
#